data_AF-A0A934DST1-F1
#
_entry.id   AF-A0A934DST1-F1
#
_cell.length_a   1.000
_cell.length_b   1.000
_cell.length_c   1.000
_cell.angle_alpha   90.00
_cell.angle_beta   90.00
_cell.angle_gamma   90.00
#
_symmetry.space_group_name_H-M   'P 1'
#
loop_
_entity.id
_entity.type
_entity.pdbx_description
1 polymer ?
#
loop_
_entity_poly.entity_id
_entity_poly.type
_entity_poly.pdbx_seq_one_letter_code
_entity_poly.pdbx_strand_id
1 'polypeptide(L)'
;MQPLRAVVTAGVALASTIYARGALAEPAQSVALHWRAEAPGCIDREALAASVESTLGRPVFHSAQPPVATVDGSVSAFEPAGYRARIVLRSSRGVRVAERDIETRGEPCSRLDDSIAVVITLMIDELRQVPSPWKVPRVPPRQGPELQVSAAAGVGASRGLLPSTAPFGFLRAEGGHPSVWPIALSLRGWAPSEKVDQGVGARFTAWSADLGLCPTLVDHLSWKLGVCGGAGVLTVGTDSVGLVGGANSSKVLGFGAASGSAGLRIAGPIWLRLDVSAMIPFRRLHYWYTGRDGSAHPVHEGSVGAPMVSLGVQVHSGS
;
A
#
# COMPACT_ATOMS: atom_id res chain seq x y z
N MET A 1 32.99 -6.88 39.19
CA MET A 1 32.93 -8.34 39.38
C MET A 1 31.62 -8.69 40.09
N GLN A 2 30.62 -9.16 39.34
CA GLN A 2 29.67 -10.25 39.67
C GLN A 2 28.51 -10.20 38.64
N PRO A 3 28.30 -11.26 37.85
CA PRO A 3 27.17 -11.39 36.92
C PRO A 3 26.10 -12.33 37.50
N LEU A 4 24.82 -12.11 37.16
CA LEU A 4 23.80 -13.14 37.32
C LEU A 4 22.89 -13.15 36.09
N ARG A 5 23.09 -14.21 35.30
CA ARG A 5 22.29 -14.66 34.17
C ARG A 5 21.01 -15.30 34.72
N ALA A 6 19.86 -14.98 34.14
CA ALA A 6 18.67 -15.81 34.27
C ALA A 6 18.36 -16.41 32.89
N VAL A 7 18.60 -17.71 32.79
CA VAL A 7 18.18 -18.60 31.71
C VAL A 7 16.76 -19.06 32.06
N VAL A 8 15.79 -18.85 31.17
CA VAL A 8 14.47 -19.49 31.26
C VAL A 8 14.31 -20.41 30.06
N THR A 9 14.43 -21.70 30.35
CA THR A 9 14.14 -22.85 29.50
C THR A 9 12.76 -23.41 29.84
N ALA A 10 12.13 -24.08 28.87
CA ALA A 10 10.91 -24.92 28.93
C ALA A 10 9.64 -24.26 28.34
N GLY A 11 8.86 -24.90 27.46
CA GLY A 11 8.84 -26.32 27.11
C GLY A 11 8.17 -26.58 25.76
N VAL A 12 8.64 -27.64 25.12
CA VAL A 12 8.08 -28.24 23.92
C VAL A 12 7.13 -29.35 24.37
N ALA A 13 5.84 -29.22 24.08
CA ALA A 13 4.87 -30.31 24.19
C ALA A 13 4.36 -30.63 22.78
N LEU A 14 4.96 -31.63 22.14
CA LEU A 14 4.45 -32.24 20.92
C LEU A 14 3.35 -33.23 21.31
N ALA A 15 2.09 -32.88 21.04
CA ALA A 15 0.96 -33.79 21.11
C ALA A 15 0.62 -34.26 19.68
N SER A 16 1.03 -35.48 19.35
CA SER A 16 0.72 -36.14 18.08
C SER A 16 -0.64 -36.84 18.18
N THR A 17 -1.72 -36.13 17.86
CA THR A 17 -3.05 -36.72 17.66
C THR A 17 -3.18 -37.27 16.25
N ILE A 18 -2.99 -38.59 16.11
CA ILE A 18 -3.31 -39.33 14.88
C ILE A 18 -4.84 -39.46 14.80
N TYR A 19 -5.48 -38.55 14.07
CA TYR A 19 -6.90 -38.69 13.69
C TYR A 19 -7.03 -39.73 12.59
N ALA A 20 -7.51 -40.92 12.94
CA ALA A 20 -8.05 -41.87 11.98
C ALA A 20 -9.33 -41.26 11.38
N ARG A 21 -9.20 -40.58 10.23
CA ARG A 21 -10.35 -40.18 9.43
C ARG A 21 -10.96 -41.44 8.84
N GLY A 22 -12.07 -41.90 9.41
CA GLY A 22 -12.97 -42.79 8.71
C GLY A 22 -13.34 -42.12 7.39
N ALA A 23 -12.96 -42.73 6.28
CA ALA A 23 -13.41 -42.32 4.97
C ALA A 23 -14.92 -42.58 4.91
N LEU A 24 -15.71 -41.59 5.33
CA LEU A 24 -17.13 -41.54 5.02
C LEU A 24 -17.18 -41.46 3.49
N ALA A 25 -17.56 -42.58 2.86
CA ALA A 25 -17.77 -42.63 1.42
C ALA A 25 -18.71 -41.46 1.07
N GLU A 26 -18.24 -40.54 0.22
CA GLU A 26 -19.10 -39.49 -0.29
C GLU A 26 -20.36 -40.13 -0.87
N PRO A 27 -21.56 -39.65 -0.50
CA PRO A 27 -22.79 -40.24 -0.98
C PRO A 27 -22.76 -40.28 -2.51
N ALA A 28 -22.97 -41.47 -3.07
CA ALA A 28 -23.00 -41.65 -4.50
C ALA A 28 -24.03 -40.69 -5.11
N GLN A 29 -23.58 -39.82 -6.02
CA GLN A 29 -24.46 -38.88 -6.71
C GLN A 29 -25.53 -39.67 -7.48
N SER A 30 -26.79 -39.53 -7.07
CA SER A 30 -27.93 -40.18 -7.74
C SER A 30 -28.36 -39.39 -8.97
N VAL A 31 -28.47 -40.06 -10.12
CA VAL A 31 -28.98 -39.51 -11.38
C VAL A 31 -30.28 -40.25 -11.73
N ALA A 32 -31.28 -39.54 -12.24
CA ALA A 32 -32.49 -40.18 -12.79
C ALA A 32 -32.35 -40.38 -14.29
N LEU A 33 -32.76 -41.54 -14.81
CA LEU A 33 -32.79 -41.84 -16.24
C LEU A 33 -34.23 -42.00 -16.74
N HIS A 34 -34.64 -41.13 -17.66
CA HIS A 34 -35.88 -41.21 -18.43
C HIS A 34 -35.54 -41.48 -19.89
N TRP A 35 -35.82 -42.71 -20.35
CA TRP A 35 -35.43 -43.16 -21.68
C TRP A 35 -36.63 -43.71 -22.45
N ARG A 36 -36.76 -43.34 -23.73
CA ARG A 36 -37.82 -43.83 -24.62
C ARG A 36 -37.22 -44.37 -25.93
N ALA A 37 -37.36 -45.68 -26.15
CA ALA A 37 -37.04 -46.31 -27.42
C ALA A 37 -38.31 -46.40 -28.26
N GLU A 38 -38.44 -45.55 -29.28
CA GLU A 38 -39.64 -45.51 -30.12
C GLU A 38 -39.55 -46.46 -31.32
N ALA A 39 -38.33 -46.88 -31.70
CA ALA A 39 -38.09 -47.80 -32.79
C ALA A 39 -37.71 -49.21 -32.28
N PRO A 40 -38.13 -50.29 -32.98
CA PRO A 40 -37.83 -51.66 -32.58
C PRO A 40 -36.33 -51.96 -32.69
N GLY A 41 -35.79 -52.70 -31.71
CA GLY A 41 -34.39 -53.14 -31.70
C GLY A 41 -33.38 -52.10 -31.18
N CYS A 42 -33.85 -50.99 -30.60
CA CYS A 42 -33.01 -50.05 -29.84
C CYS A 42 -32.87 -50.49 -28.37
N ILE A 43 -31.80 -50.05 -27.70
CA ILE A 43 -31.61 -50.28 -26.26
C ILE A 43 -32.77 -49.75 -25.42
N ASP A 44 -33.27 -50.59 -24.51
CA ASP A 44 -34.25 -50.20 -23.50
C ASP A 44 -33.60 -49.45 -22.33
N ARG A 45 -34.42 -48.98 -21.39
CA ARG A 45 -33.97 -48.13 -20.28
C ARG A 45 -33.06 -48.91 -19.31
N GLU A 46 -33.43 -50.13 -18.98
CA GLU A 46 -32.74 -50.98 -18.00
C GLU A 46 -31.37 -51.42 -18.53
N ALA A 47 -31.31 -51.87 -19.79
CA ALA A 47 -30.06 -52.20 -20.46
C ALA A 47 -29.15 -50.97 -20.60
N LEU A 48 -29.71 -49.79 -20.93
CA LEU A 48 -28.91 -48.56 -21.03
C LEU A 48 -28.33 -48.15 -19.68
N ALA A 49 -29.13 -48.22 -18.60
CA ALA A 49 -28.65 -47.93 -17.26
C ALA A 49 -27.47 -48.84 -16.88
N ALA A 50 -27.60 -50.15 -17.13
CA ALA A 50 -26.54 -51.12 -16.87
C ALA A 50 -25.26 -50.84 -17.69
N SER A 51 -25.39 -50.52 -18.98
CA SER A 51 -24.25 -50.18 -19.84
C SER A 51 -23.53 -48.90 -19.38
N VAL A 52 -24.27 -47.87 -18.98
CA VAL A 52 -23.70 -46.63 -18.44
C VAL A 52 -22.98 -46.88 -17.10
N GLU A 53 -23.58 -47.64 -16.18
CA GLU A 53 -22.95 -47.95 -14.88
C GLU A 53 -21.72 -48.85 -15.03
N SER A 54 -21.76 -49.80 -15.96
CA SER A 54 -20.60 -50.61 -16.33
C SER A 54 -19.46 -49.75 -16.86
N THR A 55 -19.78 -48.75 -17.70
CA THR A 55 -18.79 -47.82 -18.26
C THR A 55 -18.22 -46.88 -17.19
N LEU A 56 -19.07 -46.40 -16.26
CA LEU A 56 -18.65 -45.57 -15.13
C LEU A 56 -17.89 -46.33 -14.04
N GLY A 57 -17.97 -47.67 -14.03
CA GLY A 57 -17.42 -48.54 -12.98
C GLY A 57 -18.10 -48.37 -11.62
N ARG A 58 -19.33 -47.83 -11.58
CA ARG A 58 -20.10 -47.60 -10.35
C ARG A 58 -21.60 -47.42 -10.64
N PRO A 59 -22.48 -47.74 -9.68
CA PRO A 59 -23.89 -47.41 -9.80
C PRO A 59 -24.12 -45.90 -9.65
N VAL A 60 -25.01 -45.36 -10.46
CA VAL A 60 -25.42 -43.93 -10.43
C VAL A 60 -26.93 -43.75 -10.52
N PHE A 61 -27.68 -44.76 -10.96
CA PHE A 61 -29.14 -44.68 -11.08
C PHE A 61 -29.83 -45.33 -9.87
N HIS A 62 -30.34 -44.51 -8.95
CA HIS A 62 -31.03 -44.98 -7.75
C HIS A 62 -32.36 -44.24 -7.53
N SER A 63 -33.40 -44.97 -7.12
CA SER A 63 -34.73 -44.41 -6.83
C SER A 63 -34.90 -43.91 -5.40
N ALA A 64 -33.98 -44.22 -4.49
CA ALA A 64 -34.13 -43.97 -3.06
C ALA A 64 -33.81 -42.53 -2.62
N GLN A 65 -33.20 -41.72 -3.49
CA GLN A 65 -32.79 -40.34 -3.18
C GLN A 65 -33.20 -39.38 -4.29
N PRO A 66 -33.50 -38.12 -3.97
CA PRO A 66 -33.75 -37.12 -5.00
C PRO A 66 -32.51 -37.00 -5.90
N PRO A 67 -32.67 -37.10 -7.22
CA PRO A 67 -31.53 -37.10 -8.13
C PRO A 67 -30.90 -35.70 -8.19
N VAL A 68 -29.57 -35.63 -8.22
CA VAL A 68 -28.85 -34.35 -8.41
C VAL A 68 -28.98 -33.83 -9.84
N ALA A 69 -29.29 -34.75 -10.78
CA ALA A 69 -29.52 -34.47 -12.18
C ALA A 69 -30.42 -35.53 -12.82
N THR A 70 -31.07 -35.17 -13.93
CA THR A 70 -31.95 -36.05 -14.71
C THR A 70 -31.44 -36.12 -16.14
N VAL A 71 -31.33 -37.33 -16.68
CA VAL A 71 -31.05 -37.60 -18.10
C VAL A 71 -32.36 -37.97 -18.77
N ASP A 72 -32.83 -37.09 -19.66
CA ASP A 72 -33.96 -37.34 -20.54
C ASP A 72 -33.44 -37.73 -21.92
N GLY A 73 -33.90 -38.85 -22.48
CA GLY A 73 -33.50 -39.24 -23.82
C GLY A 73 -34.52 -40.06 -24.58
N SER A 74 -34.38 -40.03 -25.90
CA SER A 74 -35.23 -40.79 -26.81
C SER A 74 -34.45 -41.20 -28.05
N VAL A 75 -34.78 -42.36 -28.60
CA VAL A 75 -34.31 -42.81 -29.91
C VAL A 75 -35.50 -43.00 -30.83
N SER A 76 -35.43 -42.35 -32.00
CA SER A 76 -36.45 -42.43 -33.05
C SER A 76 -35.82 -42.77 -34.39
N ALA A 77 -36.61 -43.33 -35.30
CA ALA A 77 -36.19 -43.49 -36.69
C ALA A 77 -35.91 -42.11 -37.33
N PHE A 78 -34.96 -42.08 -38.26
CA PHE A 78 -34.52 -40.88 -38.98
C PHE A 78 -34.35 -41.19 -40.48
N GLU A 79 -34.92 -40.38 -41.35
CA GLU A 79 -34.96 -40.60 -42.81
C GLU A 79 -33.59 -40.36 -43.48
N PRO A 80 -33.24 -41.08 -44.58
CA PRO A 80 -34.06 -42.07 -45.30
C PRO A 80 -34.01 -43.51 -44.76
N ALA A 81 -33.09 -43.83 -43.84
CA ALA A 81 -32.97 -45.15 -43.21
C ALA A 81 -31.91 -45.08 -42.10
N GLY A 82 -32.25 -44.50 -40.96
CA GLY A 82 -31.32 -44.28 -39.86
C GLY A 82 -32.02 -44.15 -38.53
N TYR A 83 -31.24 -43.87 -37.49
CA TYR A 83 -31.73 -43.63 -36.14
C TYR A 83 -31.08 -42.38 -35.59
N ARG A 84 -31.85 -41.60 -34.82
CA ARG A 84 -31.37 -40.43 -34.09
C ARG A 84 -31.68 -40.61 -32.62
N ALA A 85 -30.65 -40.49 -31.78
CA ALA A 85 -30.76 -40.40 -30.34
C ALA A 85 -30.61 -38.94 -29.90
N ARG A 86 -31.57 -38.43 -29.12
CA ARG A 86 -31.48 -37.12 -28.47
C ARG A 86 -31.38 -37.31 -26.97
N ILE A 87 -30.38 -36.69 -26.35
CA ILE A 87 -30.04 -36.86 -24.93
C ILE A 87 -29.92 -35.47 -24.29
N VAL A 88 -30.65 -35.22 -23.22
CA VAL A 88 -30.67 -33.96 -22.49
C VAL A 88 -30.36 -34.23 -21.02
N LEU A 89 -29.33 -33.58 -20.50
CA LEU A 89 -29.02 -33.59 -19.07
C LEU A 89 -29.57 -32.32 -18.42
N ARG A 90 -30.34 -32.49 -17.35
CA ARG A 90 -30.91 -31.41 -16.54
C ARG A 90 -30.39 -31.50 -15.12
N SER A 91 -30.17 -30.35 -14.49
CA SER A 91 -29.93 -30.27 -13.04
C SER A 91 -31.18 -30.65 -12.25
N SER A 92 -31.03 -30.88 -10.94
CA SER A 92 -32.15 -31.03 -9.99
C SER A 92 -33.16 -29.88 -9.99
N ARG A 93 -32.81 -28.71 -10.53
CA ARG A 93 -33.72 -27.56 -10.71
C ARG A 93 -34.44 -27.56 -12.07
N GLY A 94 -34.28 -28.60 -12.88
CA GLY A 94 -34.85 -28.71 -14.24
C GLY A 94 -34.11 -27.91 -15.32
N VAL A 95 -33.07 -27.15 -14.95
CA VAL A 95 -32.24 -26.38 -15.89
C VAL A 95 -31.41 -27.33 -16.73
N ARG A 96 -31.46 -27.19 -18.05
CA ARG A 96 -30.66 -27.95 -19.01
C ARG A 96 -29.17 -27.59 -18.85
N VAL A 97 -28.37 -28.59 -18.50
CA VAL A 97 -26.92 -28.52 -18.32
C VAL A 97 -26.21 -28.84 -19.62
N ALA A 98 -26.64 -29.91 -20.32
CA ALA A 98 -26.07 -30.35 -21.59
C ALA A 98 -27.13 -31.01 -22.48
N GLU A 99 -26.86 -31.04 -23.79
CA GLU A 99 -27.71 -31.69 -24.80
C GLU A 99 -26.83 -32.25 -25.93
N ARG A 100 -27.14 -33.46 -26.41
CA ARG A 100 -26.40 -34.17 -27.46
C ARG A 100 -27.38 -34.88 -28.38
N ASP A 101 -27.09 -34.84 -29.68
CA ASP A 101 -27.76 -35.61 -30.72
C ASP A 101 -26.74 -36.56 -31.36
N ILE A 102 -27.11 -37.82 -31.55
CA ILE A 102 -26.29 -38.86 -32.19
C ILE A 102 -27.11 -39.48 -33.32
N GLU A 103 -26.50 -39.65 -34.49
CA GLU A 103 -27.17 -40.20 -35.67
C GLU A 103 -26.37 -41.38 -36.25
N THR A 104 -27.09 -42.39 -36.75
CA THR A 104 -26.53 -43.45 -37.59
C THR A 104 -27.39 -43.66 -38.84
N ARG A 105 -26.78 -44.14 -39.93
CA ARG A 105 -27.45 -44.42 -41.21
C ARG A 105 -27.20 -45.86 -41.64
N GLY A 106 -28.24 -46.52 -42.13
CA GLY A 106 -28.19 -47.85 -42.77
C GLY A 106 -27.89 -49.02 -41.83
N GLU A 107 -27.59 -48.76 -40.56
CA GLU A 107 -27.25 -49.75 -39.55
C GLU A 107 -28.43 -50.04 -38.59
N PRO A 108 -28.51 -51.23 -37.97
CA PRO A 108 -29.52 -51.52 -36.96
C PRO A 108 -29.37 -50.58 -35.75
N CYS A 109 -30.48 -50.29 -35.07
CA CYS A 109 -30.49 -49.32 -33.97
C CYS A 109 -29.49 -49.66 -32.85
N SER A 110 -29.26 -50.95 -32.60
CA SER A 110 -28.32 -51.45 -31.59
C SER A 110 -26.88 -50.95 -31.76
N ARG A 111 -26.52 -50.44 -32.95
CA ARG A 111 -25.20 -49.82 -33.19
C ARG A 111 -25.03 -48.48 -32.48
N LEU A 112 -26.13 -47.83 -32.09
CA LEU A 112 -26.09 -46.62 -31.26
C LEU A 112 -25.89 -46.92 -29.78
N ASP A 113 -26.13 -48.14 -29.32
CA ASP A 113 -26.21 -48.49 -27.89
C ASP A 113 -24.93 -48.09 -27.13
N ASP A 114 -23.77 -48.52 -27.63
CA ASP A 114 -22.46 -48.18 -27.05
C ASP A 114 -22.19 -46.67 -27.09
N SER A 115 -22.57 -46.02 -28.20
CA SER A 115 -22.36 -44.57 -28.37
C SER A 115 -23.22 -43.76 -27.39
N ILE A 116 -24.48 -44.16 -27.19
CA ILE A 116 -25.41 -43.55 -26.24
C ILE A 116 -24.88 -43.73 -24.81
N ALA A 117 -24.44 -44.93 -24.45
CA ALA A 117 -23.91 -45.21 -23.12
C ALA A 117 -22.66 -44.36 -22.81
N VAL A 118 -21.73 -44.24 -23.76
CA VAL A 118 -20.54 -43.39 -23.62
C VAL A 118 -20.91 -41.91 -23.49
N VAL A 119 -21.83 -41.41 -24.32
CA VAL A 119 -22.25 -40.00 -24.23
C VAL A 119 -22.92 -39.68 -22.89
N ILE A 120 -23.82 -40.55 -22.40
CA ILE A 120 -24.44 -40.36 -21.09
C ILE A 120 -23.37 -40.42 -19.97
N THR A 121 -22.42 -41.35 -20.06
CA THR A 121 -21.29 -41.45 -19.11
C THR A 121 -20.50 -40.14 -19.02
N LEU A 122 -20.13 -39.55 -20.17
CA LEU A 122 -19.41 -38.28 -20.21
C LEU A 122 -20.23 -37.13 -19.61
N MET A 123 -21.52 -37.05 -19.96
CA MET A 123 -22.43 -36.04 -19.42
C MET A 123 -22.57 -36.16 -17.89
N ILE A 124 -22.57 -37.38 -17.34
CA ILE A 124 -22.61 -37.63 -15.90
C ILE A 124 -21.26 -37.26 -15.24
N ASP A 125 -20.12 -37.52 -15.89
CA ASP A 125 -18.81 -37.16 -15.34
C ASP A 125 -18.61 -35.63 -15.25
N GLU A 126 -19.16 -34.86 -16.20
CA GLU A 126 -19.16 -33.39 -16.16
C GLU A 126 -19.83 -32.83 -14.89
N LEU A 127 -20.82 -33.54 -14.31
CA LEU A 127 -21.46 -33.12 -13.05
C LEU A 127 -20.51 -33.16 -11.85
N ARG A 128 -19.43 -33.96 -11.91
CA ARG A 128 -18.39 -34.02 -10.87
C ARG A 128 -17.36 -32.91 -11.03
N GLN A 129 -17.14 -32.46 -12.26
CA GLN A 129 -16.09 -31.52 -12.59
C GLN A 129 -16.47 -30.06 -12.36
N VAL A 130 -17.60 -29.73 -11.71
CA VAL A 130 -17.84 -28.36 -11.23
C VAL A 130 -16.70 -28.05 -10.26
N PRO A 131 -15.68 -27.25 -10.65
CA PRO A 131 -14.53 -27.04 -9.80
C PRO A 131 -15.08 -26.38 -8.55
N SER A 132 -14.84 -26.99 -7.38
CA SER A 132 -15.03 -26.27 -6.13
C SER A 132 -14.37 -24.92 -6.33
N PRO A 133 -15.10 -23.79 -6.23
CA PRO A 133 -14.56 -22.49 -6.58
C PRO A 133 -13.30 -22.34 -5.76
N TRP A 134 -12.15 -22.42 -6.44
CA TRP A 134 -10.86 -22.32 -5.78
C TRP A 134 -10.93 -21.01 -5.02
N LYS A 135 -10.98 -21.10 -3.69
CA LYS A 135 -10.88 -19.93 -2.82
C LYS A 135 -9.46 -19.45 -3.02
N VAL A 136 -9.21 -18.66 -4.06
CA VAL A 136 -7.99 -17.90 -4.21
C VAL A 136 -7.86 -17.15 -2.89
N PRO A 137 -6.85 -17.45 -2.05
CA PRO A 137 -6.64 -16.69 -0.85
C PRO A 137 -6.56 -15.24 -1.31
N ARG A 138 -7.50 -14.39 -0.87
CA ARG A 138 -7.37 -12.96 -1.11
C ARG A 138 -6.09 -12.57 -0.39
N VAL A 139 -4.99 -12.46 -1.13
CA VAL A 139 -3.76 -11.88 -0.62
C VAL A 139 -4.20 -10.49 -0.17
N PRO A 140 -4.18 -10.18 1.14
CA PRO A 140 -4.54 -8.84 1.58
C PRO A 140 -3.65 -7.89 0.78
N PRO A 141 -4.22 -6.82 0.20
CA PRO A 141 -3.42 -5.87 -0.56
C PRO A 141 -2.24 -5.49 0.33
N ARG A 142 -1.01 -5.69 -0.16
CA ARG A 142 0.18 -5.22 0.54
C ARG A 142 -0.07 -3.74 0.76
N GLN A 143 -0.30 -3.35 2.01
CA GLN A 143 -0.37 -1.95 2.37
C GLN A 143 0.98 -1.40 1.97
N GLY A 144 0.97 -0.57 0.92
CA GLY A 144 2.16 0.11 0.49
C GLY A 144 2.73 0.85 1.69
N PRO A 145 4.05 0.94 1.83
CA PRO A 145 4.68 1.79 2.83
C PRO A 145 4.02 3.18 2.79
N GLU A 146 3.36 3.53 3.89
CA GLU A 146 2.58 4.75 3.99
C GLU A 146 3.51 5.95 3.94
N LEU A 147 3.21 6.90 3.06
CA LEU A 147 3.97 8.14 2.96
C LEU A 147 3.76 8.92 4.26
N GLN A 148 4.82 9.08 5.05
CA GLN A 148 4.76 9.87 6.27
C GLN A 148 5.03 11.33 5.93
N VAL A 149 4.05 12.19 6.20
CA VAL A 149 4.17 13.64 6.05
C VAL A 149 4.00 14.28 7.41
N SER A 150 4.79 15.29 7.72
CA SER A 150 4.60 16.12 8.89
C SER A 150 4.82 17.59 8.56
N ALA A 151 4.12 18.44 9.31
CA ALA A 151 4.26 19.88 9.23
C ALA A 151 4.54 20.43 10.62
N ALA A 152 5.45 21.40 10.72
CA ALA A 152 5.77 22.09 11.95
C ALA A 152 5.78 23.60 11.76
N ALA A 153 5.38 24.31 12.80
CA ALA A 153 5.46 25.77 12.88
C ALA A 153 5.89 26.18 14.29
N GLY A 154 6.61 27.30 14.39
CA GLY A 154 7.06 27.78 15.67
C GLY A 154 7.89 29.04 15.58
N VAL A 155 8.63 29.29 16.66
CA VAL A 155 9.45 30.48 16.85
C VAL A 155 10.82 30.10 17.39
N GLY A 156 11.78 30.99 17.21
CA GLY A 156 13.14 30.80 17.70
C GLY A 156 13.92 32.09 17.77
N ALA A 157 15.20 31.98 18.09
CA ALA A 157 16.15 33.08 18.08
C ALA A 157 17.45 32.65 17.42
N SER A 158 18.06 33.56 16.65
CA SER A 158 19.37 33.38 16.03
C SER A 158 20.35 34.44 16.52
N ARG A 159 21.65 34.13 16.46
CA ARG A 159 22.72 35.10 16.69
C ARG A 159 23.71 35.09 15.54
N GLY A 160 24.22 36.27 15.16
CA GLY A 160 25.32 36.42 14.19
C GLY A 160 24.90 36.57 12.72
N LEU A 161 23.66 36.21 12.38
CA LEU A 161 23.08 36.50 11.06
C LEU A 161 22.77 37.99 10.91
N LEU A 162 22.00 38.53 11.87
CA LEU A 162 21.67 39.94 12.00
C LEU A 162 22.57 40.58 13.08
N PRO A 163 22.63 41.93 13.15
CA PRO A 163 23.52 42.61 14.08
C PRO A 163 23.25 42.30 15.56
N SER A 164 22.01 41.98 15.91
CA SER A 164 21.59 41.57 17.24
C SER A 164 21.10 40.11 17.25
N THR A 165 20.87 39.57 18.45
CA THR A 165 20.01 38.39 18.58
C THR A 165 18.64 38.73 18.00
N ALA A 166 18.19 37.95 17.04
CA ALA A 166 16.96 38.24 16.31
C ALA A 166 15.97 37.08 16.48
N PRO A 167 14.74 37.35 16.94
CA PRO A 167 13.69 36.34 16.95
C PRO A 167 13.27 36.04 15.51
N PHE A 168 12.84 34.81 15.26
CA PHE A 168 12.32 34.38 13.97
C PHE A 168 11.10 33.47 14.13
N GLY A 169 10.24 33.48 13.13
CA GLY A 169 9.21 32.46 12.93
C GLY A 169 9.68 31.44 11.90
N PHE A 170 9.20 30.19 12.00
CA PHE A 170 9.50 29.16 11.01
C PHE A 170 8.28 28.33 10.63
N LEU A 171 8.31 27.84 9.39
CA LEU A 171 7.45 26.79 8.86
C LEU A 171 8.34 25.67 8.32
N ARG A 172 7.93 24.43 8.53
CA ARG A 172 8.69 23.26 8.11
C ARG A 172 7.76 22.14 7.67
N ALA A 173 8.07 21.53 6.54
CA ALA A 173 7.40 20.33 6.06
C ALA A 173 8.44 19.22 5.92
N GLU A 174 8.15 18.03 6.46
CA GLU A 174 8.99 16.85 6.33
C GLU A 174 8.18 15.74 5.68
N GLY A 175 8.77 15.05 4.71
CA GLY A 175 8.10 13.96 4.00
C GLY A 175 9.12 12.89 3.61
N GLY A 176 8.74 11.62 3.74
CA GLY A 176 9.65 10.55 3.42
C GLY A 176 8.99 9.18 3.38
N HIS A 177 9.62 8.30 2.62
CA HIS A 177 9.34 6.87 2.66
C HIS A 177 10.17 6.23 3.79
N PRO A 178 9.66 5.27 4.57
CA PRO A 178 10.39 4.71 5.71
C PRO A 178 11.73 4.03 5.35
N SER A 179 11.92 3.63 4.09
CA SER A 179 13.19 3.08 3.59
C SER A 179 14.18 4.12 3.04
N VAL A 180 13.80 5.40 2.98
CA VAL A 180 14.62 6.51 2.45
C VAL A 180 14.74 7.58 3.52
N TRP A 181 15.81 8.36 3.52
CA TRP A 181 15.94 9.47 4.45
C TRP A 181 14.84 10.52 4.20
N PRO A 182 14.11 10.95 5.23
CA PRO A 182 13.13 12.02 5.11
C PRO A 182 13.74 13.30 4.55
N ILE A 183 12.98 13.98 3.70
CA ILE A 183 13.35 15.28 3.13
C ILE A 183 12.57 16.34 3.89
N ALA A 184 13.25 17.41 4.29
CA ALA A 184 12.66 18.55 4.97
C ALA A 184 12.81 19.82 4.14
N LEU A 185 11.71 20.56 3.99
CA LEU A 185 11.67 21.92 3.47
C LEU A 185 11.38 22.87 4.63
N SER A 186 12.22 23.89 4.82
CA SER A 186 12.04 24.88 5.89
C SER A 186 12.00 26.31 5.33
N LEU A 187 11.14 27.14 5.89
CA LEU A 187 11.04 28.57 5.65
C LEU A 187 11.21 29.30 6.98
N ARG A 188 12.02 30.35 7.02
CA ARG A 188 12.23 31.17 8.23
C ARG A 188 12.16 32.65 7.89
N GLY A 189 11.59 33.44 8.81
CA GLY A 189 11.53 34.89 8.71
C GLY A 189 11.98 35.52 10.02
N TRP A 190 12.99 36.38 9.97
CA TRP A 190 13.51 37.10 11.13
C TRP A 190 12.76 38.41 11.33
N ALA A 191 12.51 38.76 12.58
CA ALA A 191 12.03 40.10 12.92
C ALA A 191 13.08 41.15 12.53
N PRO A 192 12.65 42.37 12.15
CA PRO A 192 13.60 43.44 11.84
C PRO A 192 14.57 43.70 12.99
N SER A 193 15.85 43.87 12.68
CA SER A 193 16.90 44.23 13.63
C SER A 193 17.58 45.51 13.16
N GLU A 194 17.83 46.45 14.06
CA GLU A 194 18.42 47.74 13.72
C GLU A 194 19.75 47.91 14.45
N LYS A 195 20.73 48.47 13.75
CA LYS A 195 21.99 48.90 14.34
C LYS A 195 22.29 50.32 13.88
N VAL A 196 22.37 51.23 14.85
CA VAL A 196 22.65 52.65 14.65
C VAL A 196 23.90 53.01 15.46
N ASP A 197 24.83 53.68 14.82
CA ASP A 197 26.02 54.27 15.44
C ASP A 197 26.07 55.76 15.09
N GLN A 198 26.16 56.62 16.09
CA GLN A 198 26.18 58.10 15.93
C GLN A 198 25.03 58.66 15.06
N GLY A 199 23.84 58.05 15.12
CA GLY A 199 22.67 58.48 14.35
C GLY A 199 22.63 58.00 12.89
N VAL A 200 23.62 57.21 12.47
CA VAL A 200 23.68 56.57 11.14
C VAL A 200 23.63 55.05 11.32
N GLY A 201 22.84 54.36 10.52
CA GLY A 201 22.66 52.92 10.71
C GLY A 201 21.95 52.22 9.57
N ALA A 202 21.55 50.98 9.85
CA ALA A 202 20.70 50.22 8.96
C ALA A 202 19.72 49.35 9.75
N ARG A 203 18.52 49.21 9.20
CA ARG A 203 17.51 48.23 9.59
C ARG A 203 17.60 47.05 8.66
N PHE A 204 17.73 45.86 9.24
CA PHE A 204 17.91 44.60 8.54
C PHE A 204 16.64 43.77 8.63
N THR A 205 16.22 43.18 7.52
CA THR A 205 15.20 42.14 7.45
C THR A 205 15.78 40.92 6.77
N ALA A 206 15.33 39.72 7.15
CA ALA A 206 15.83 38.51 6.55
C ALA A 206 14.75 37.43 6.41
N TRP A 207 14.85 36.65 5.35
CA TRP A 207 14.08 35.43 5.15
C TRP A 207 14.97 34.35 4.50
N SER A 208 14.69 33.08 4.81
CA SER A 208 15.42 31.96 4.23
C SER A 208 14.51 30.82 3.83
N ALA A 209 14.96 30.05 2.85
CA ALA A 209 14.39 28.76 2.46
C ALA A 209 15.52 27.72 2.38
N ASP A 210 15.33 26.55 2.99
CA ASP A 210 16.30 25.46 2.96
C ASP A 210 15.67 24.09 2.72
N LEU A 211 16.43 23.22 2.06
CA LEU A 211 16.11 21.82 1.83
C LEU A 211 17.18 20.95 2.48
N GLY A 212 16.78 19.90 3.19
CA GLY A 212 17.70 19.00 3.88
C GLY A 212 17.22 17.56 4.00
N LEU A 213 18.15 16.68 4.33
CA LEU A 213 17.92 15.28 4.66
C LEU A 213 17.94 15.11 6.18
N CYS A 214 16.96 14.38 6.71
CA CYS A 214 16.68 14.32 8.14
C CYS A 214 16.52 12.89 8.67
N PRO A 215 17.61 12.13 8.83
CA PRO A 215 17.54 10.83 9.48
C PRO A 215 17.09 10.95 10.94
N THR A 216 16.09 10.12 11.29
CA THR A 216 15.70 9.88 12.68
C THR A 216 16.72 8.95 13.32
N LEU A 217 17.35 9.39 14.41
CA LEU A 217 18.34 8.60 15.16
C LEU A 217 17.68 7.70 16.20
N VAL A 218 16.62 8.20 16.84
CA VAL A 218 15.84 7.43 17.79
C VAL A 218 14.36 7.71 17.61
N ASP A 219 13.56 6.65 17.53
CA ASP A 219 12.10 6.71 17.42
C ASP A 219 11.46 5.86 18.51
N HIS A 220 10.87 6.52 19.50
CA HIS A 220 10.14 5.89 20.60
C HIS A 220 8.72 6.46 20.67
N LEU A 221 7.79 5.72 21.29
CA LEU A 221 6.36 6.08 21.39
C LEU A 221 6.06 7.52 21.85
N SER A 222 6.93 8.12 22.66
CA SER A 222 6.73 9.45 23.25
C SER A 222 7.82 10.45 22.92
N TRP A 223 8.96 10.01 22.39
CA TRP A 223 10.10 10.88 22.11
C TRP A 223 10.80 10.50 20.82
N LYS A 224 11.27 11.50 20.08
CA LYS A 224 12.00 11.35 18.82
C LYS A 224 13.25 12.21 18.84
N LEU A 225 14.37 11.66 18.36
CA LEU A 225 15.60 12.41 18.13
C LEU A 225 16.00 12.27 16.66
N GLY A 226 16.37 13.39 16.04
CA GLY A 226 16.79 13.41 14.64
C GLY A 226 17.89 14.43 14.40
N VAL A 227 18.66 14.21 13.34
CA VAL A 227 19.63 15.18 12.84
C VAL A 227 19.30 15.50 11.39
N CYS A 228 19.58 16.73 10.97
CA CYS A 228 19.40 17.15 9.60
C CYS A 228 20.63 17.86 9.05
N GLY A 229 20.87 17.67 7.76
CA GLY A 229 21.87 18.40 6.99
C GLY A 229 21.29 18.86 5.66
N GLY A 230 21.59 20.10 5.25
CA GLY A 230 20.99 20.68 4.06
C GLY A 230 21.68 21.93 3.57
N ALA A 231 21.06 22.56 2.57
CA ALA A 231 21.50 23.83 2.02
C ALA A 231 20.29 24.68 1.62
N GLY A 232 20.49 25.99 1.52
CA GLY A 232 19.41 26.91 1.25
C GLY A 232 19.86 28.26 0.72
N VAL A 233 18.88 29.14 0.58
CA VAL A 233 19.04 30.53 0.17
C VAL A 233 18.54 31.47 1.26
N LEU A 234 19.32 32.51 1.53
CA LEU A 234 19.05 33.55 2.51
C LEU A 234 19.01 34.88 1.77
N THR A 235 17.94 35.64 2.00
CA THR A 235 17.83 37.01 1.52
C THR A 235 17.86 37.96 2.70
N VAL A 236 18.74 38.97 2.63
CA VAL A 236 18.87 40.02 3.64
C VAL A 236 18.62 41.37 2.99
N GLY A 237 17.53 42.01 3.40
CA GLY A 237 17.17 43.37 3.00
C GLY A 237 17.70 44.38 4.02
N THR A 238 18.15 45.53 3.53
CA THR A 238 18.67 46.61 4.38
C THR A 238 18.10 47.95 3.97
N ASP A 239 17.47 48.63 4.94
CA ASP A 239 17.04 50.01 4.84
C ASP A 239 18.01 50.90 5.63
N SER A 240 18.56 51.93 5.00
CA SER A 240 19.44 52.89 5.68
C SER A 240 18.66 53.74 6.69
N VAL A 241 19.25 53.98 7.85
CA VAL A 241 18.73 54.87 8.90
C VAL A 241 19.68 56.06 9.03
N GLY A 242 19.15 57.29 9.00
CA GLY A 242 19.96 58.51 9.20
C GLY A 242 20.84 58.93 8.02
N LEU A 243 20.71 58.30 6.84
CA LEU A 243 21.42 58.68 5.61
C LEU A 243 20.47 59.35 4.62
N VAL A 244 20.83 60.53 4.13
CA VAL A 244 20.11 61.20 3.04
C VAL A 244 20.44 60.49 1.73
N GLY A 245 19.42 59.92 1.07
CA GLY A 245 19.59 59.21 -0.22
C GLY A 245 20.11 57.78 -0.10
N GLY A 246 20.01 57.15 1.07
CA GLY A 246 20.40 55.75 1.21
C GLY A 246 19.50 54.82 0.37
N ALA A 247 20.14 53.93 -0.39
CA ALA A 247 19.44 52.97 -1.23
C ALA A 247 19.04 51.74 -0.39
N ASN A 248 17.79 51.29 -0.54
CA ASN A 248 17.41 49.95 -0.09
C ASN A 248 18.21 48.93 -0.93
N SER A 249 18.84 47.98 -0.25
CA SER A 249 19.60 46.92 -0.89
C SER A 249 19.15 45.57 -0.37
N SER A 250 18.99 44.61 -1.28
CA SER A 250 18.72 43.22 -0.94
C SER A 250 19.85 42.35 -1.47
N LYS A 251 20.38 41.48 -0.61
CA LYS A 251 21.42 40.51 -0.96
C LYS A 251 20.88 39.10 -0.82
N VAL A 252 21.12 38.26 -1.82
CA VAL A 252 20.80 36.82 -1.80
C VAL A 252 22.09 36.03 -1.65
N LEU A 253 22.09 35.04 -0.77
CA LEU A 253 23.25 34.23 -0.43
C LEU A 253 22.86 32.76 -0.33
N GLY A 254 23.77 31.87 -0.73
CA GLY A 254 23.66 30.46 -0.40
C GLY A 254 24.24 30.16 0.99
N PHE A 255 23.70 29.14 1.66
CA PHE A 255 24.22 28.63 2.93
C PHE A 255 24.12 27.11 3.03
N GLY A 256 24.98 26.54 3.87
CA GLY A 256 24.80 25.19 4.41
C GLY A 256 24.13 25.23 5.77
N ALA A 257 23.34 24.22 6.11
CA ALA A 257 22.65 24.12 7.40
C ALA A 257 22.83 22.73 8.02
N ALA A 258 22.99 22.72 9.34
CA ALA A 258 22.97 21.50 10.15
C ALA A 258 22.07 21.72 11.37
N SER A 259 21.29 20.71 11.76
CA SER A 259 20.45 20.79 12.95
C SER A 259 20.34 19.46 13.70
N GLY A 260 20.21 19.54 15.01
CA GLY A 260 19.72 18.48 15.88
C GLY A 260 18.31 18.81 16.36
N SER A 261 17.45 17.80 16.45
CA SER A 261 16.05 17.96 16.81
C SER A 261 15.63 16.94 17.86
N ALA A 262 14.77 17.39 18.78
CA ALA A 262 14.11 16.57 19.78
C ALA A 262 12.59 16.83 19.74
N GLY A 263 11.81 15.76 19.62
CA GLY A 263 10.36 15.78 19.65
C GLY A 263 9.81 15.07 20.87
N LEU A 264 8.78 15.65 21.50
CA LEU A 264 7.99 15.04 22.58
C LEU A 264 6.52 14.97 22.16
N ARG A 265 5.91 13.79 22.21
CA ARG A 265 4.49 13.62 21.87
C ARG A 265 3.63 14.23 22.97
N ILE A 266 2.74 15.16 22.60
CA ILE A 266 1.82 15.81 23.53
C ILE A 266 0.49 15.04 23.57
N ALA A 267 -0.16 14.89 22.40
CA ALA A 267 -1.43 14.20 22.27
C ALA A 267 -1.67 13.79 20.81
N GLY A 268 -2.15 12.57 20.57
CA GLY A 268 -2.49 12.11 19.22
C GLY A 268 -1.34 12.32 18.21
N PRO A 269 -1.56 12.97 17.06
CA PRO A 269 -0.52 13.24 16.06
C PRO A 269 0.34 14.48 16.37
N ILE A 270 0.12 15.15 17.52
CA ILE A 270 0.72 16.44 17.87
C ILE A 270 1.97 16.24 18.75
N TRP A 271 3.06 16.85 18.33
CA TRP A 271 4.37 16.80 18.97
C TRP A 271 4.86 18.22 19.28
N LEU A 272 5.49 18.39 20.43
CA LEU A 272 6.32 19.56 20.72
C LEU A 272 7.72 19.28 20.20
N ARG A 273 8.32 20.24 19.49
CA ARG A 273 9.61 20.08 18.82
C ARG A 273 10.59 21.17 19.25
N LEU A 274 11.78 20.77 19.66
CA LEU A 274 12.93 21.63 19.94
C LEU A 274 14.01 21.36 18.89
N ASP A 275 14.51 22.41 18.26
CA ASP A 275 15.62 22.33 17.31
C ASP A 275 16.80 23.21 17.76
N VAL A 276 18.01 22.68 17.64
CA VAL A 276 19.27 23.41 17.74
C VAL A 276 19.93 23.34 16.37
N SER A 277 20.18 24.49 15.73
CA SER A 277 20.68 24.54 14.36
C SER A 277 21.78 25.57 14.17
N ALA A 278 22.55 25.41 13.10
CA ALA A 278 23.54 26.38 12.65
C ALA A 278 23.44 26.55 11.13
N MET A 279 23.45 27.80 10.67
CA MET A 279 23.61 28.16 9.26
C MET A 279 25.02 28.68 9.01
N ILE A 280 25.63 28.25 7.92
CA ILE A 280 26.98 28.65 7.50
C ILE A 280 26.85 29.28 6.11
N PRO A 281 26.85 30.62 5.99
CA PRO A 281 26.76 31.27 4.69
C PRO A 281 28.03 31.00 3.87
N PHE A 282 27.89 30.70 2.58
CA PHE A 282 29.04 30.45 1.71
C PHE A 282 29.88 31.72 1.45
N ARG A 283 29.27 32.89 1.63
CA ARG A 283 29.94 34.19 1.60
C ARG A 283 29.48 35.03 2.78
N ARG A 284 30.42 35.66 3.48
CA ARG A 284 30.10 36.53 4.61
C ARG A 284 29.42 37.81 4.13
N LEU A 285 28.46 38.27 4.92
CA LEU A 285 27.82 39.57 4.73
C LEU A 285 28.70 40.65 5.33
N HIS A 286 29.09 41.59 4.48
CA HIS A 286 29.70 42.83 4.91
C HIS A 286 28.79 43.98 4.48
N TYR A 287 28.44 44.81 5.45
CA TYR A 287 27.72 46.06 5.26
C TYR A 287 28.57 47.19 5.83
N TRP A 288 28.86 48.17 5.01
CA TRP A 288 29.59 49.38 5.37
C TRP A 288 28.85 50.59 4.82
N TYR A 289 29.10 51.76 5.41
CA TYR A 289 28.74 53.04 4.83
C TYR A 289 29.99 53.90 4.67
N THR A 290 29.94 54.86 3.76
CA THR A 290 31.00 55.87 3.61
C THR A 290 30.62 57.09 4.45
N GLY A 291 31.49 57.47 5.39
CA GLY A 291 31.35 58.67 6.21
C GLY A 291 31.53 59.96 5.41
N ARG A 292 31.27 61.10 6.06
CA ARG A 292 31.48 62.44 5.42
C ARG A 292 32.95 62.72 5.11
N ASP A 293 33.86 62.08 5.83
CA ASP A 293 35.31 62.13 5.64
C ASP A 293 35.78 61.20 4.49
N GLY A 294 34.87 60.47 3.85
CA GLY A 294 35.19 59.49 2.81
C GLY A 294 35.66 58.14 3.34
N SER A 295 35.76 57.95 4.66
CA SER A 295 36.21 56.69 5.25
C SER A 295 35.08 55.65 5.27
N ALA A 296 35.41 54.37 5.16
CA ALA A 296 34.44 53.29 5.21
C ALA A 296 34.26 52.81 6.66
N HIS A 297 33.03 52.86 7.16
CA HIS A 297 32.67 52.40 8.49
C HIS A 297 31.86 51.11 8.42
N PRO A 298 32.28 50.01 9.08
CA PRO A 298 31.53 48.77 9.09
C PRO A 298 30.26 48.90 9.94
N VAL A 299 29.10 48.64 9.35
CA VAL A 299 27.82 48.54 10.07
C VAL A 299 27.69 47.16 10.69
N HIS A 300 27.88 46.12 9.87
CA HIS A 300 27.68 44.73 10.25
C HIS A 300 28.62 43.82 9.49
N GLU A 301 29.23 42.90 10.23
CA GLU A 301 29.99 41.78 9.69
C GLU A 301 29.33 40.49 10.19
N GLY A 302 28.77 39.71 9.25
CA GLY A 302 28.15 38.43 9.56
C GLY A 302 29.16 37.43 10.10
N SER A 303 28.76 36.65 11.09
CA SER A 303 29.59 35.58 11.64
C SER A 303 29.78 34.42 10.64
N VAL A 304 30.81 33.59 10.86
CA VAL A 304 31.06 32.37 10.07
C VAL A 304 29.90 31.39 10.15
N GLY A 305 29.24 31.34 11.31
CA GLY A 305 28.05 30.54 11.53
C GLY A 305 27.04 31.30 12.38
N ALA A 306 25.77 31.10 12.07
CA ALA A 306 24.65 31.66 12.81
C ALA A 306 23.96 30.54 13.60
N PRO A 307 24.30 30.34 14.89
CA PRO A 307 23.59 29.39 15.73
C PRO A 307 22.16 29.86 16.01
N MET A 308 21.27 28.89 16.16
CA MET A 308 19.83 29.08 16.30
C MET A 308 19.25 28.04 17.24
N VAL A 309 18.24 28.45 18.00
CA VAL A 309 17.36 27.57 18.76
C VAL A 309 15.92 27.90 18.40
N SER A 310 15.08 26.87 18.24
CA SER A 310 13.65 27.07 17.99
C SER A 310 12.78 26.03 18.70
N LEU A 311 11.58 26.46 19.06
CA LEU A 311 10.53 25.64 19.64
C LEU A 311 9.29 25.75 18.75
N GLY A 312 8.67 24.61 18.45
CA GLY A 312 7.46 24.58 17.62
C GLY A 312 6.56 23.40 17.91
N VAL A 313 5.42 23.39 17.23
CA VAL A 313 4.44 22.30 17.23
C VAL A 313 4.53 21.60 15.89
N GLN A 314 4.62 20.27 15.91
CA GLN A 314 4.67 19.41 14.74
C GLN A 314 3.45 18.48 14.72
N VAL A 315 2.83 18.32 13.56
CA VAL A 315 1.70 17.42 13.31
C VAL A 315 2.12 16.38 12.30
N HIS A 316 1.91 15.10 12.60
CA HIS A 316 2.18 13.98 11.68
C HIS A 316 0.88 13.47 11.04
N SER A 317 0.93 13.10 9.76
CA SER A 317 -0.17 12.38 9.09
C SER A 317 -0.08 10.88 9.41
N GLY A 318 -1.17 10.27 9.91
CA GLY A 318 -1.30 8.81 10.02
C GLY A 318 -0.69 8.18 11.28
N SER A 319 -1.29 8.43 12.44
CA SER A 319 -1.02 7.67 13.68
C SER A 319 -2.22 6.83 14.09
#